data_AF-Q5HNC9-F1
#
_entry.id   AF-Q5HNC9-F1
#
_cell.length_a   1.000
_cell.length_b   1.000
_cell.length_c   1.000
_cell.angle_alpha   90.00
_cell.angle_beta   90.00
_cell.angle_gamma   90.00
#
_symmetry.space_group_name_H-M   'P 1'
#
loop_
_entity.id
_entity.type
_entity.pdbx_description
1 polymer ?
#
loop_
_entity_poly.entity_id
_entity_poly.type
_entity_poly.pdbx_seq_one_letter_code
_entity_poly.pdbx_strand_id
1 'polypeptide(L)'
;MERFCCVNQINYIQMNPLEAKFKTSALRSWKTDQADAHKLACLGPTLKQTDSLPIHELIFFELRERVRFHLEIENEQNRLKFQILELLHQTFPGLERLFSSRYSIIALNIAEIFTHPDMVLHLIKSKLQKNHLNQYFHFEYMYLKWKVLISKIVKPVS
;
A
#
# COMPACT_ATOMS: atom_id res chain seq x y z
N MET A 1 17.09 16.84 13.71
CA MET A 1 17.76 17.83 14.57
C MET A 1 17.11 17.98 15.93
N GLU A 2 15.78 18.12 16.02
CA GLU A 2 15.07 18.20 17.32
C GLU A 2 15.47 17.09 18.30
N ARG A 3 15.35 15.81 17.89
CA ARG A 3 15.76 14.66 18.71
C ARG A 3 17.23 14.72 19.15
N PHE A 4 18.12 15.24 18.31
CA PHE A 4 19.54 15.39 18.64
C PHE A 4 19.73 16.47 19.72
N CYS A 5 19.06 17.62 19.61
CA CYS A 5 19.11 18.68 20.62
C CYS A 5 18.54 18.19 21.96
N CYS A 6 17.43 17.44 21.94
CA CYS A 6 16.83 16.86 23.14
C CYS A 6 17.77 15.85 23.84
N VAL A 7 18.39 14.94 23.09
CA VAL A 7 19.32 13.93 23.64
C VAL A 7 20.56 14.59 24.26
N ASN A 8 21.06 15.65 23.65
CA ASN A 8 22.28 16.34 24.09
C ASN A 8 22.00 17.52 25.05
N GLN A 9 20.75 17.72 25.48
CA GLN A 9 20.35 18.84 26.36
C GLN A 9 20.75 20.23 25.83
N ILE A 10 20.72 20.40 24.50
CA ILE A 10 21.02 21.67 23.84
C ILE A 10 19.73 22.47 23.77
N ASN A 11 19.73 23.68 24.33
CA ASN A 11 18.61 24.61 24.19
C ASN A 11 18.41 24.97 22.72
N TYR A 12 17.17 24.82 22.24
CA TYR A 12 16.79 25.18 20.89
C TYR A 12 15.43 25.86 20.87
N ILE A 13 15.18 26.60 19.79
CA ILE A 13 13.88 27.19 19.49
C ILE A 13 13.39 26.52 18.21
N GLN A 14 12.17 25.97 18.26
CA GLN A 14 11.51 25.43 17.08
C GLN A 14 10.68 26.52 16.43
N MET A 15 10.76 26.62 15.10
CA MET A 15 9.95 27.57 14.34
C MET A 15 9.32 26.87 13.15
N ASN A 16 8.09 27.25 12.80
CA ASN A 16 7.44 26.77 11.60
C ASN A 16 8.23 27.27 10.35
N PRO A 17 8.61 26.39 9.41
CA PRO A 17 9.31 26.81 8.18
C PRO A 17 8.57 27.89 7.38
N LEU A 18 7.24 27.90 7.39
CA LEU A 18 6.44 28.97 6.77
C LEU A 18 6.61 30.30 7.50
N GLU A 19 6.54 30.28 8.82
CA GLU A 19 6.75 31.47 9.65
C GLU A 19 8.16 32.03 9.48
N ALA A 20 9.17 31.14 9.44
CA ALA A 20 10.55 31.49 9.14
C ALA A 20 10.68 32.20 7.79
N LYS A 21 10.03 31.66 6.76
CA LYS A 21 9.99 32.25 5.42
C LYS A 21 9.36 33.64 5.44
N PHE A 22 8.23 33.83 6.12
CA PHE A 22 7.59 35.15 6.22
C PHE A 22 8.49 36.15 6.96
N LYS A 23 9.06 35.77 8.11
CA LYS A 23 9.92 36.66 8.92
C LYS A 23 11.25 37.00 8.25
N THR A 24 11.73 36.18 7.32
CA THR A 24 12.98 36.40 6.57
C THR A 24 12.76 36.96 5.16
N SER A 25 11.50 37.13 4.72
CA SER A 25 11.15 37.50 3.35
C SER A 25 11.34 38.99 2.98
N ALA A 26 11.79 39.84 3.91
CA ALA A 26 11.88 41.29 3.71
C ALA A 26 12.89 41.75 2.63
N LEU A 27 13.85 40.94 2.18
CA LEU A 27 14.75 41.33 1.07
C LEU A 27 15.17 40.15 0.19
N ARG A 28 14.94 40.31 -1.12
CA ARG A 28 15.34 39.44 -2.23
C ARG A 28 16.81 39.72 -2.62
N SER A 29 17.78 39.41 -1.75
CA SER A 29 19.20 39.39 -2.14
C SER A 29 19.85 38.05 -1.81
N TRP A 30 20.60 37.52 -2.79
CA TRP A 30 21.56 36.40 -2.71
C TRP A 30 21.36 35.46 -1.51
N LYS A 31 20.49 34.47 -1.72
CA LYS A 31 20.18 33.41 -0.76
C LYS A 31 21.38 32.45 -0.69
N THR A 32 22.05 32.42 0.45
CA THR A 32 23.07 31.42 0.77
C THR A 32 22.70 30.77 2.11
N ASP A 33 23.08 29.51 2.31
CA ASP A 33 22.80 28.79 3.56
C ASP A 33 23.35 29.54 4.78
N GLN A 34 24.51 30.19 4.63
CA GLN A 34 25.14 31.02 5.66
C GLN A 34 24.31 32.26 5.99
N ALA A 35 23.87 33.02 4.97
CA ALA A 35 23.09 34.24 5.19
C ALA A 35 21.69 33.92 5.75
N ASP A 36 21.09 32.81 5.34
CA ASP A 36 19.82 32.34 5.87
C ASP A 36 19.95 31.89 7.33
N ALA A 37 20.96 31.09 7.67
CA ALA A 37 21.22 30.66 9.04
C ALA A 37 21.45 31.87 9.98
N HIS A 38 22.22 32.87 9.53
CA HIS A 38 22.46 34.09 10.30
C HIS A 38 21.16 34.88 10.54
N LYS A 39 20.34 35.08 9.51
CA LYS A 39 19.04 35.77 9.64
C LYS A 39 18.11 35.04 10.60
N LEU A 40 18.07 33.71 10.55
CA LEU A 40 17.28 32.90 11.48
C LEU A 40 17.79 33.02 12.92
N ALA A 41 19.10 33.04 13.13
CA ALA A 41 19.70 33.25 14.45
C ALA A 41 19.36 34.64 15.03
N CYS A 42 19.36 35.69 14.20
CA CYS A 42 18.96 37.04 14.62
C CYS A 42 17.49 37.14 15.07
N LEU A 43 16.61 36.24 14.62
CA LEU A 43 15.22 36.19 15.08
C LEU A 43 15.10 35.58 16.49
N GLY A 44 16.09 34.80 16.94
CA GLY A 44 16.09 34.08 18.22
C GLY A 44 15.64 34.91 19.44
N PRO A 45 16.17 36.13 19.67
CA PRO A 45 15.78 36.96 20.80
C PRO A 45 14.31 37.42 20.80
N THR A 46 13.66 37.46 19.62
CA THR A 46 12.26 37.87 19.48
C THR A 46 11.29 36.68 19.53
N LEU A 47 11.80 35.47 19.35
CA LEU A 47 11.03 34.25 19.45
C LEU A 47 10.94 33.88 20.93
N LYS A 48 9.76 34.06 21.53
CA LYS A 48 9.50 33.48 22.85
C LYS A 48 9.73 31.97 22.74
N GLN A 49 10.42 31.37 23.70
CA GLN A 49 10.39 29.92 23.87
C GLN A 49 8.91 29.54 23.98
N THR A 50 8.37 28.98 22.91
CA THR A 50 7.08 28.33 22.98
C THR A 50 7.33 27.10 23.82
N ASP A 51 6.91 27.17 25.08
CA ASP A 51 6.83 25.99 25.94
C ASP A 51 6.14 24.87 25.17
N SER A 52 6.57 23.63 25.45
CA SER A 52 6.05 22.36 24.94
C SER A 52 4.75 22.47 24.14
N LEU A 53 4.78 22.04 22.87
CA LEU A 53 3.61 21.94 21.98
C LEU A 53 2.37 21.61 22.81
N PRO A 54 1.33 22.47 22.82
CA PRO A 54 0.11 22.23 23.58
C PRO A 54 -0.37 20.80 23.30
N ILE A 55 -0.84 20.08 24.32
CA ILE A 55 -1.28 18.67 24.19
C ILE A 55 -2.18 18.44 22.96
N HIS A 56 -3.02 19.43 22.63
CA HIS A 56 -3.85 19.44 21.43
C HIS A 56 -3.06 19.33 20.12
N GLU A 57 -1.92 20.02 20.00
CA GLU A 57 -1.07 20.01 18.82
C GLU A 57 -0.38 18.65 18.61
N LEU A 58 -0.05 17.94 19.70
CA LEU A 58 0.43 16.55 19.65
C LEU A 58 -0.66 15.60 19.14
N ILE A 59 -1.90 15.74 19.62
CA ILE A 59 -3.04 14.92 19.16
C ILE A 59 -3.31 15.16 17.67
N PHE A 60 -3.33 16.42 17.23
CA PHE A 60 -3.53 16.75 15.81
C PHE A 60 -2.36 16.30 14.93
N PHE A 61 -1.13 16.35 15.44
CA PHE A 61 0.01 15.78 14.76
C PHE A 61 -0.16 14.27 14.58
N GLU A 62 -0.45 13.53 15.65
CA GLU A 62 -0.64 12.08 15.60
C GLU A 62 -1.78 11.67 14.66
N LEU A 63 -2.90 12.39 14.68
CA LEU A 63 -4.02 12.15 13.77
C LEU A 63 -3.59 12.33 12.31
N ARG A 64 -2.86 13.41 11.99
CA ARG A 64 -2.35 13.65 10.63
C ARG A 64 -1.37 12.56 10.20
N GLU A 65 -0.49 12.13 11.09
CA GLU A 65 0.44 11.03 10.82
C GLU A 65 -0.33 9.74 10.49
N ARG A 66 -1.34 9.38 11.31
CA ARG A 66 -2.17 8.19 11.09
C ARG A 66 -2.91 8.23 9.75
N VAL A 67 -3.47 9.39 9.38
CA VAL A 67 -4.13 9.58 8.08
C VAL A 67 -3.13 9.42 6.93
N ARG A 68 -1.92 9.98 7.04
CA ARG A 68 -0.87 9.81 6.03
C ARG A 68 -0.48 8.34 5.87
N PHE A 69 -0.25 7.63 6.98
CA PHE A 69 0.07 6.20 6.94
C PHE A 69 -1.06 5.36 6.34
N HIS A 70 -2.32 5.68 6.65
CA HIS A 70 -3.46 5.00 6.06
C HIS A 70 -3.49 5.15 4.53
N LEU A 71 -3.30 6.37 4.03
CA LEU A 71 -3.24 6.66 2.60
C LEU A 71 -2.06 5.95 1.91
N GLU A 72 -0.90 5.90 2.57
CA GLU A 72 0.27 5.17 2.08
C GLU A 72 -0.03 3.68 1.92
N ILE A 73 -0.63 3.05 2.93
CA ILE A 73 -1.03 1.64 2.88
C ILE A 73 -2.05 1.40 1.77
N GLU A 74 -3.03 2.28 1.60
CA GLU A 74 -4.05 2.15 0.56
C GLU A 74 -3.42 2.22 -0.85
N ASN A 75 -2.50 3.15 -1.06
CA ASN A 75 -1.76 3.27 -2.32
C ASN A 75 -0.93 2.02 -2.61
N GLU A 76 -0.23 1.49 -1.60
CA GLU A 76 0.55 0.26 -1.73
C GLU A 76 -0.34 -0.96 -2.03
N GLN A 77 -1.49 -1.07 -1.38
CA GLN A 77 -2.47 -2.12 -1.69
C GLN A 77 -2.97 -2.02 -3.13
N ASN A 78 -3.25 -0.82 -3.63
CA ASN A 78 -3.68 -0.62 -5.01
C ASN A 78 -2.57 -0.99 -6.00
N ARG A 79 -1.32 -0.60 -5.71
CA ARG A 79 -0.14 -0.98 -6.50
C ARG A 79 0.01 -2.50 -6.61
N LEU A 80 -0.07 -3.21 -5.48
CA LEU A 80 0.01 -4.67 -5.45
C LEU A 80 -1.14 -5.34 -6.20
N LYS A 81 -2.37 -4.82 -6.08
CA LYS A 81 -3.53 -5.30 -6.85
C LYS A 81 -3.28 -5.21 -8.35
N PHE A 82 -2.76 -4.08 -8.84
CA PHE A 82 -2.42 -3.93 -10.25
C PHE A 82 -1.32 -4.89 -10.70
N GLN A 83 -0.27 -5.07 -9.89
CA GLN A 83 0.80 -6.02 -10.20
C GLN A 83 0.30 -7.47 -10.28
N ILE A 84 -0.54 -7.90 -9.33
CA ILE A 84 -1.16 -9.23 -9.36
C ILE A 84 -1.96 -9.41 -10.64
N LEU A 85 -2.74 -8.38 -11.00
CA LEU A 85 -3.57 -8.41 -12.21
C LEU A 85 -2.71 -8.57 -13.48
N GLU A 86 -1.65 -7.78 -13.60
CA GLU A 86 -0.75 -7.80 -14.74
C GLU A 86 -0.06 -9.17 -14.88
N LEU A 87 0.44 -9.73 -13.77
CA LEU A 87 1.04 -11.05 -13.75
C LEU A 87 0.04 -12.14 -14.14
N LEU A 88 -1.20 -12.06 -13.63
CA LEU A 88 -2.26 -13.01 -13.98
C LEU A 88 -2.65 -12.93 -15.45
N HIS A 89 -2.66 -11.74 -16.07
CA HIS A 89 -2.88 -11.61 -17.51
C HIS A 89 -1.81 -12.32 -18.33
N GLN A 90 -0.57 -12.28 -17.87
CA GLN A 90 0.57 -12.91 -18.57
C GLN A 90 0.60 -14.43 -18.39
N THR A 91 0.29 -14.93 -17.20
CA THR A 91 0.49 -16.36 -16.86
C THR A 91 -0.80 -17.17 -16.87
N PHE A 92 -1.93 -16.56 -16.52
CA PHE A 92 -3.24 -17.22 -16.43
C PHE A 92 -4.38 -16.39 -17.03
N PRO A 93 -4.32 -16.13 -18.36
CA PRO A 93 -5.36 -15.39 -19.03
C PRO A 93 -6.71 -16.11 -18.89
N GLY A 94 -7.73 -15.39 -18.43
CA GLY A 94 -9.10 -15.90 -18.27
C GLY A 94 -9.52 -16.29 -16.85
N LEU A 95 -8.58 -16.40 -15.90
CA LEU A 95 -8.89 -16.61 -14.48
C LEU A 95 -9.86 -15.53 -13.96
N GLU A 96 -9.68 -14.31 -14.44
CA GLU A 96 -10.50 -13.15 -14.10
C GLU A 96 -11.97 -13.27 -14.45
N ARG A 97 -12.30 -14.07 -15.47
CA ARG A 97 -13.69 -14.30 -15.91
C ARG A 97 -14.38 -15.35 -15.03
N LEU A 98 -13.63 -16.11 -14.23
CA LEU A 98 -14.15 -17.19 -13.41
C LEU A 98 -14.66 -16.71 -12.04
N PHE A 99 -14.23 -15.53 -11.58
CA PHE A 99 -14.58 -15.00 -10.26
C PHE A 99 -15.22 -13.61 -10.38
N SER A 100 -16.27 -13.37 -9.60
CA SER A 100 -16.90 -12.05 -9.50
C SER A 100 -15.95 -10.98 -8.93
N SER A 101 -14.98 -11.39 -8.12
CA SER A 101 -13.89 -10.54 -7.64
C SER A 101 -12.53 -11.20 -7.90
N ARG A 102 -11.69 -10.51 -8.67
CA ARG A 102 -10.33 -10.94 -9.06
C ARG A 102 -9.37 -11.03 -7.87
N TYR A 103 -9.68 -10.35 -6.77
CA TYR A 103 -8.88 -10.32 -5.55
C TYR A 103 -9.51 -11.12 -4.40
N SER A 104 -10.55 -11.92 -4.69
CA SER A 104 -11.11 -12.79 -3.68
C SER A 104 -10.04 -13.77 -3.19
N ILE A 105 -10.08 -14.11 -1.90
CA ILE A 105 -9.15 -15.08 -1.30
C ILE A 105 -9.14 -16.39 -2.10
N ILE A 106 -10.30 -16.81 -2.59
CA ILE A 106 -10.44 -18.02 -3.42
C ILE A 106 -9.69 -17.86 -4.75
N ALA A 107 -9.83 -16.73 -5.45
CA ALA A 107 -9.13 -16.48 -6.70
C ALA A 107 -7.60 -16.45 -6.50
N LEU A 108 -7.12 -15.79 -5.45
CA LEU A 108 -5.70 -15.69 -5.12
C LEU A 108 -5.10 -17.05 -4.73
N ASN A 109 -5.79 -17.83 -3.89
CA ASN A 109 -5.34 -19.18 -3.52
C ASN A 109 -5.25 -20.11 -4.74
N ILE A 110 -6.19 -19.97 -5.68
CA ILE A 110 -6.18 -20.76 -6.91
C ILE A 110 -5.04 -20.35 -7.84
N ALA A 111 -4.78 -19.05 -7.97
CA ALA A 111 -3.63 -18.54 -8.72
C ALA A 111 -2.29 -18.99 -8.13
N GLU A 112 -2.21 -19.10 -6.80
CA GLU A 112 -1.02 -19.60 -6.10
C GLU A 112 -0.77 -21.09 -6.38
N ILE A 113 -1.83 -21.90 -6.41
CA ILE A 113 -1.74 -23.34 -6.68
C ILE A 113 -1.51 -23.64 -8.16
N PHE A 114 -2.14 -22.85 -9.05
CA PHE A 114 -2.11 -23.05 -10.48
C PHE A 114 -1.64 -21.76 -11.17
N THR A 115 -0.35 -21.68 -11.49
CA THR A 115 0.23 -20.51 -12.17
C THR A 115 -0.03 -20.45 -13.67
N HIS A 116 -0.55 -21.52 -14.30
CA HIS A 116 -0.86 -21.58 -15.73
C HIS A 116 -2.11 -22.45 -16.00
N PRO A 117 -2.97 -22.10 -16.98
CA PRO A 117 -4.17 -22.87 -17.32
C PRO A 117 -3.89 -24.34 -17.64
N ASP A 118 -2.74 -24.62 -18.25
CA ASP A 118 -2.38 -25.99 -18.64
C ASP A 118 -2.16 -26.93 -17.44
N MET A 119 -1.75 -26.41 -16.28
CA MET A 119 -1.63 -27.22 -15.07
C MET A 119 -3.00 -27.70 -14.58
N VAL A 120 -4.01 -26.85 -14.70
CA VAL A 120 -5.40 -27.23 -14.42
C VAL A 120 -5.87 -28.29 -15.41
N LEU A 121 -5.58 -28.11 -16.69
CA LEU A 121 -5.94 -29.08 -17.73
C LEU A 121 -5.24 -30.43 -17.53
N HIS A 122 -3.98 -30.44 -17.12
CA HIS A 122 -3.22 -31.66 -16.83
C HIS A 122 -3.76 -32.40 -15.60
N LEU A 123 -4.14 -31.68 -14.55
CA LEU A 123 -4.80 -32.26 -13.38
C LEU A 123 -6.16 -32.87 -13.74
N ILE A 124 -6.94 -32.19 -14.58
CA ILE A 124 -8.23 -32.69 -15.06
C ILE A 124 -8.03 -33.94 -15.93
N LYS A 125 -7.10 -33.92 -16.88
CA LYS A 125 -6.79 -35.08 -17.75
C LYS A 125 -6.30 -36.28 -16.95
N SER A 126 -5.40 -36.10 -15.99
CA SER A 126 -4.89 -37.20 -15.14
C SER A 126 -5.98 -37.80 -14.25
N LYS A 127 -6.91 -36.99 -13.71
CA LYS A 127 -8.07 -37.48 -12.97
C LYS A 127 -9.11 -38.16 -13.87
N LEU A 128 -9.29 -37.70 -15.11
CA LEU A 128 -10.19 -38.31 -16.08
C LEU A 128 -9.63 -39.61 -16.67
N GLN A 129 -8.33 -39.73 -16.88
CA GLN A 129 -7.70 -40.99 -17.30
C GLN A 129 -7.83 -42.09 -16.23
N LYS A 130 -7.85 -41.72 -14.94
CA LYS A 130 -8.13 -42.66 -13.83
C LYS A 130 -9.60 -43.09 -13.77
N ASN A 131 -10.51 -42.31 -14.33
CA ASN A 131 -11.95 -42.56 -14.32
C ASN A 131 -12.41 -42.78 -15.77
N HIS A 132 -12.27 -43.99 -16.31
CA HIS A 132 -12.61 -44.39 -17.68
C HIS A 132 -13.98 -43.86 -18.19
N LEU A 133 -14.06 -42.60 -18.62
CA LEU A 133 -15.23 -41.98 -19.25
C LEU A 133 -14.74 -40.84 -20.14
N ASN A 134 -14.33 -41.19 -21.35
CA ASN A 134 -14.07 -40.25 -22.43
C ASN A 134 -15.38 -40.07 -23.22
N GLN A 135 -16.08 -38.95 -23.02
CA GLN A 135 -16.87 -38.34 -24.09
C GLN A 135 -17.26 -36.90 -23.75
N TYR A 136 -17.11 -36.02 -24.75
CA TYR A 136 -17.57 -34.62 -24.86
C TYR A 136 -16.65 -33.52 -24.27
N PHE A 137 -15.91 -32.89 -25.19
CA PHE A 137 -15.35 -31.54 -25.04
C PHE A 137 -16.39 -30.50 -25.46
N HIS A 138 -16.81 -29.62 -24.54
CA HIS A 138 -17.02 -28.21 -24.86
C HIS A 138 -16.89 -27.37 -23.59
N PHE A 139 -16.33 -26.16 -23.73
CA PHE A 139 -15.93 -25.23 -22.66
C PHE A 139 -16.98 -25.03 -21.54
N GLU A 140 -18.25 -25.19 -21.85
CA GLU A 140 -19.39 -25.06 -20.93
C GLU A 140 -19.39 -26.12 -19.81
N TYR A 141 -18.95 -27.34 -20.11
CA TYR A 141 -18.83 -28.42 -19.11
C TYR A 141 -17.62 -28.23 -18.21
N MET A 142 -16.55 -27.58 -18.70
CA MET A 142 -15.38 -27.26 -17.88
C MET A 142 -15.75 -26.21 -16.83
N TYR A 143 -16.58 -25.22 -17.19
CA TYR A 143 -17.14 -24.24 -16.27
C TYR A 143 -18.03 -24.87 -15.20
N LEU A 144 -18.95 -25.76 -15.58
CA LEU A 144 -19.81 -26.51 -14.65
C LEU A 144 -19.00 -27.44 -13.73
N LYS A 145 -17.99 -28.15 -14.24
CA LYS A 145 -17.10 -28.99 -13.43
C LYS A 145 -16.22 -28.17 -12.49
N TRP A 146 -15.74 -27.01 -12.92
CA TRP A 146 -15.02 -26.07 -12.06
C TRP A 146 -15.92 -25.54 -10.95
N LYS A 147 -17.17 -25.19 -11.26
CA LYS A 147 -18.18 -24.77 -10.28
C LYS A 147 -18.43 -25.85 -9.21
N VAL A 148 -18.57 -27.11 -9.64
CA VAL A 148 -18.75 -28.28 -8.75
C VAL A 148 -17.49 -28.61 -7.94
N LEU A 149 -16.29 -28.38 -8.50
CA LEU A 149 -15.03 -28.59 -7.80
C LEU A 149 -14.80 -27.51 -6.75
N ILE A 150 -15.06 -26.24 -7.09
CA ILE A 150 -15.02 -25.12 -6.14
C ILE A 150 -16.05 -25.33 -5.02
N SER A 151 -17.28 -25.78 -5.32
CA SER A 151 -18.30 -26.05 -4.29
C SER A 151 -17.98 -27.25 -3.37
N LYS A 152 -17.03 -28.11 -3.75
CA LYS A 152 -16.56 -29.24 -2.93
C LYS A 152 -15.29 -28.92 -2.13
N ILE A 153 -14.48 -27.96 -2.60
CA ILE A 153 -13.26 -27.50 -1.92
C ILE A 153 -13.61 -26.39 -0.91
N VAL A 154 -14.54 -25.49 -1.25
CA VAL A 154 -15.10 -24.49 -0.35
C VAL A 154 -16.22 -25.15 0.46
N LYS A 155 -15.89 -25.76 1.59
CA LYS A 155 -16.92 -26.09 2.59
C LYS A 155 -17.52 -24.77 3.13
N PRO A 156 -18.84 -24.70 3.41
CA PRO A 156 -19.35 -23.61 4.22
C PRO A 156 -18.68 -23.71 5.59
N VAL A 157 -17.98 -22.64 6.00
CA VAL A 157 -17.55 -22.48 7.38
C VAL A 157 -18.83 -22.31 8.20
N SER A 158 -19.18 -23.37 8.94
CA SER A 158 -20.11 -23.31 10.07
C SER A 158 -19.55 -22.45 11.19
#